data_AF-Q0I1E0-F1
#
_entry.id   AF-Q0I1E0-F1
#
_cell.length_a   1.000
_cell.length_b   1.000
_cell.length_c   1.000
_cell.angle_alpha   90.00
_cell.angle_beta   90.00
_cell.angle_gamma   90.00
#
_symmetry.space_group_name_H-M   'P 1'
#
loop_
_entity.id
_entity.type
_entity.pdbx_description
1 polymer ?
#
loop_
_entity_poly.entity_id
_entity_poly.type
_entity_poly.pdbx_seq_one_letter_code
_entity_poly.pdbx_strand_id
1 'polypeptide(L)'
;MVRDFERYPLYKVIFEDLVSANKLLIVLTILVVLSALSTVWITHQTRILVAKKSNLVVENQSLEQEYLNLRLEEKAHSLHSDIESFATQKLKMKSVPAEQEVVIIE
;
A
#
# COMPACT_ATOMS: atom_id res chain seq x y z
N MET A 1 7.07 -71.55 36.77
CA MET A 1 7.80 -70.49 36.05
C MET A 1 6.77 -69.55 35.47
N VAL A 2 6.40 -68.52 36.23
CA VAL A 2 5.40 -67.53 35.82
C VAL A 2 6.10 -66.63 34.79
N ARG A 3 5.66 -66.72 33.53
CA ARG A 3 6.13 -65.84 32.46
C ARG A 3 5.38 -64.52 32.62
N ASP A 4 6.04 -63.52 33.19
CA ASP A 4 5.59 -62.14 33.15
C ASP A 4 5.48 -61.73 31.68
N PHE A 5 4.25 -61.70 31.16
CA PHE A 5 3.95 -61.02 29.93
C PHE A 5 4.04 -59.53 30.23
N GLU A 6 5.18 -58.93 29.92
CA GLU A 6 5.32 -57.48 29.84
C GLU A 6 4.08 -56.92 29.14
N ARG A 7 3.30 -56.13 29.87
CA ARG A 7 2.14 -55.41 29.34
C ARG A 7 2.64 -54.37 28.35
N TYR A 8 3.06 -54.79 27.18
CA TYR A 8 3.28 -53.90 26.05
C TYR A 8 1.91 -53.28 25.74
N PRO A 9 1.74 -51.97 25.94
CA PRO A 9 0.44 -51.35 25.73
C PRO A 9 0.14 -51.45 24.23
N LEU A 10 -0.95 -52.12 23.86
CA LEU A 10 -1.31 -52.41 22.47
C LEU A 10 -1.30 -51.17 21.58
N TYR A 11 -1.60 -49.99 22.17
CA TYR A 11 -1.53 -48.73 21.44
C TYR A 11 -0.13 -48.50 20.86
N LYS A 12 0.96 -48.80 21.59
CA LYS A 12 2.33 -48.59 21.10
C LYS A 12 2.61 -49.44 19.88
N VAL A 13 2.23 -50.72 19.90
CA VAL A 13 2.49 -51.66 18.79
C VAL A 13 1.71 -51.22 17.55
N ILE A 14 0.44 -50.81 17.70
CA ILE A 14 -0.37 -50.33 16.58
C ILE A 14 0.20 -49.04 15.99
N PHE A 15 0.61 -48.09 16.83
CA PHE A 15 1.24 -46.85 16.35
C PHE A 15 2.58 -47.11 15.67
N GLU A 16 3.40 -48.02 16.21
CA GLU A 16 4.70 -48.37 15.65
C GLU A 16 4.56 -49.09 14.31
N ASP A 17 3.59 -49.98 14.16
CA ASP A 17 3.32 -50.69 12.92
C ASP A 17 2.71 -49.76 11.84
N LEU A 18 1.78 -48.87 12.23
CA LEU A 18 1.20 -47.86 11.34
C LEU A 18 2.25 -46.86 10.84
N VAL A 19 3.18 -46.46 11.71
CA VAL A 19 4.29 -45.55 11.38
C VAL A 19 5.36 -46.25 10.53
N SER A 20 5.63 -47.53 10.78
CA SER A 20 6.64 -48.29 10.04
C SER A 20 6.17 -48.65 8.62
N ALA A 21 4.90 -49.06 8.47
CA ALA A 21 4.32 -49.50 7.20
C ALA A 21 4.23 -48.35 6.18
N ASN A 22 3.96 -47.12 6.63
CA ASN A 22 3.67 -46.00 5.73
C ASN A 22 4.37 -44.68 6.10
N LYS A 23 5.68 -44.76 6.40
CA LYS A 23 6.53 -43.62 6.74
C LYS A 23 6.43 -42.44 5.75
N LEU A 24 6.34 -42.72 4.45
CA LEU A 24 6.17 -41.71 3.40
C LEU A 24 4.86 -40.94 3.53
N LEU A 25 3.76 -41.64 3.85
CA LEU A 25 2.44 -41.03 3.91
C LEU A 25 2.31 -40.10 5.12
N ILE A 26 2.96 -40.44 6.23
CA ILE A 26 3.04 -39.58 7.43
C ILE A 26 3.85 -38.32 7.14
N VAL A 27 5.01 -38.46 6.50
CA VAL A 27 5.83 -37.30 6.11
C VAL A 27 5.04 -36.38 5.17
N LEU A 28 4.37 -36.93 4.16
CA LEU A 28 3.54 -36.15 3.24
C LEU A 28 2.41 -35.41 3.98
N THR A 29 1.75 -36.08 4.93
CA THR A 29 0.68 -35.50 5.75
C THR A 29 1.19 -34.31 6.56
N ILE A 30 2.34 -34.46 7.21
CA ILE A 30 2.97 -33.36 7.96
C ILE A 30 3.33 -32.21 7.02
N LEU A 31 3.85 -32.50 5.83
CA LEU A 31 4.26 -31.50 4.85
C LEU A 31 3.05 -30.69 4.34
N VAL A 32 1.91 -31.34 4.12
CA VAL A 32 0.66 -30.67 3.74
C VAL A 32 0.14 -29.77 4.87
N VAL A 33 0.16 -30.23 6.11
CA VAL A 33 -0.25 -29.41 7.27
C VAL A 33 0.66 -28.19 7.43
N LEU A 34 1.97 -28.38 7.31
CA LEU A 34 2.93 -27.27 7.36
C LEU A 34 2.71 -26.29 6.20
N SER A 35 2.45 -26.79 4.99
CA SER A 35 2.14 -25.95 3.83
C SER A 35 0.89 -25.10 4.08
N ALA A 36 -0.20 -25.70 4.56
CA ALA A 36 -1.43 -24.98 4.87
C ALA A 36 -1.22 -23.89 5.93
N LEU A 37 -0.53 -24.19 7.03
CA LEU A 37 -0.20 -23.22 8.07
C LEU A 37 0.69 -22.09 7.53
N SER A 38 1.69 -22.43 6.70
CA SER A 38 2.59 -21.45 6.10
C SER A 38 1.86 -20.51 5.15
N THR A 39 0.92 -21.01 4.35
CA THR A 39 0.08 -20.18 3.48
C THR A 39 -0.78 -19.20 4.28
N VAL A 40 -1.39 -19.64 5.39
CA VAL A 40 -2.16 -18.77 6.28
C VAL A 40 -1.26 -17.70 6.90
N TRP A 41 -0.07 -18.08 7.36
CA TRP A 41 0.92 -17.17 7.93
C TRP A 41 1.37 -16.11 6.92
N ILE A 42 1.74 -16.54 5.70
CA ILE A 42 2.13 -15.65 4.61
C ILE A 42 0.99 -14.68 4.30
N THR A 43 -0.25 -15.16 4.22
CA THR A 43 -1.42 -14.31 3.94
C THR A 43 -1.60 -13.22 5.01
N HIS A 44 -1.43 -13.56 6.28
CA HIS A 44 -1.51 -12.60 7.39
C HIS A 44 -0.37 -11.56 7.31
N GLN A 45 0.85 -12.02 7.03
CA GLN A 45 2.02 -11.14 6.86
C GLN A 45 1.85 -10.22 5.64
N THR A 46 1.35 -10.72 4.52
CA THR A 46 1.07 -9.92 3.33
C THR A 46 0.04 -8.83 3.62
N ARG A 47 -1.03 -9.11 4.37
CA ARG A 47 -2.00 -8.08 4.76
C ARG A 47 -1.37 -6.97 5.60
N ILE A 48 -0.50 -7.31 6.55
CA ILE A 48 0.21 -6.33 7.39
C ILE A 48 1.22 -5.51 6.57
N LEU A 49 2.00 -6.16 5.70
CA LEU A 49 2.98 -5.48 4.84
C LEU A 49 2.32 -4.55 3.82
N VAL A 50 1.20 -4.98 3.23
CA VAL A 50 0.41 -4.17 2.30
C VAL A 50 -0.18 -2.95 3.02
N ALA A 51 -0.68 -3.11 4.25
CA ALA A 51 -1.15 -1.98 5.05
C ALA A 51 -0.03 -0.97 5.36
N LYS A 52 1.18 -1.43 5.68
CA LYS A 52 2.35 -0.55 5.89
C LYS A 52 2.73 0.22 4.61
N LYS A 53 2.75 -0.47 3.48
CA LYS A 53 3.06 0.15 2.18
C LYS A 53 1.99 1.15 1.76
N SER A 54 0.73 0.89 2.09
CA SER A 54 -0.41 1.78 1.82
C SER A 54 -0.20 3.16 2.46
N ASN A 55 0.31 3.23 3.68
CA ASN A 55 0.49 4.53 4.36
C ASN A 55 1.52 5.43 3.66
N LEU A 56 2.67 4.88 3.25
CA LEU A 56 3.67 5.65 2.49
C LEU A 56 3.17 6.07 1.09
N VAL A 57 2.31 5.26 0.48
CA VAL A 57 1.68 5.60 -0.80
C VAL A 57 0.70 6.76 -0.62
N VAL A 58 -0.10 6.74 0.46
CA VAL A 58 -1.05 7.83 0.77
C VAL A 58 -0.32 9.14 1.05
N GLU A 59 0.80 9.11 1.78
CA GLU A 59 1.61 10.31 2.04
C GLU A 59 2.20 10.91 0.76
N ASN A 60 2.75 10.06 -0.13
CA ASN A 60 3.23 10.52 -1.43
C ASN A 60 2.12 11.14 -2.28
N GLN A 61 0.93 10.52 -2.30
CA GLN A 61 -0.22 11.04 -3.04
C GLN A 61 -0.66 12.42 -2.52
N SER A 62 -0.64 12.61 -1.20
CA SER A 62 -0.95 13.91 -0.59
C SER A 62 0.04 14.99 -1.01
N LEU A 63 1.34 14.68 -0.99
CA LEU A 63 2.40 15.60 -1.41
C LEU A 63 2.31 15.94 -2.90
N GLU A 64 2.01 14.95 -3.75
CA GLU A 64 1.84 15.15 -5.19
C GLU A 64 0.66 16.08 -5.49
N GLN A 65 -0.44 15.93 -4.76
CA GLN A 65 -1.60 16.82 -4.88
C GLN A 65 -1.26 18.27 -4.47
N GLU A 66 -0.54 18.44 -3.36
CA GLU A 66 -0.10 19.77 -2.91
C GLU A 66 0.85 20.42 -3.93
N TYR A 67 1.81 19.67 -4.45
CA TYR A 67 2.72 20.14 -5.49
C TYR A 67 1.98 20.58 -6.77
N LEU A 68 0.98 19.81 -7.21
CA LEU A 68 0.16 20.18 -8.36
C LEU A 68 -0.61 21.48 -8.11
N ASN A 69 -1.16 21.66 -6.91
CA ASN A 69 -1.88 22.88 -6.54
C ASN A 69 -0.96 24.12 -6.56
N LEU A 70 0.20 24.04 -5.92
CA LEU A 70 1.20 25.11 -5.91
C LEU A 70 1.65 25.49 -7.33
N ARG A 71 1.86 24.48 -8.19
CA ARG A 71 2.27 24.73 -9.57
C ARG A 71 1.16 25.38 -10.41
N LEU A 72 -0.11 25.11 -10.11
CA LEU A 72 -1.22 25.81 -10.75
C LEU A 72 -1.30 27.26 -10.28
N GLU A 73 -1.06 27.51 -8.99
CA GLU A 73 -1.00 28.87 -8.42
C GLU A 73 0.14 29.69 -9.01
N GLU A 74 1.36 29.15 -9.08
CA GLU A 74 2.51 29.81 -9.72
C GLU A 74 2.23 30.15 -11.19
N LYS A 75 1.61 29.23 -11.94
CA LYS A 75 1.22 29.47 -13.33
C LYS A 75 0.15 30.53 -13.47
N ALA A 76 -0.82 30.59 -12.56
CA ALA A 76 -1.84 31.65 -12.57
C ALA A 76 -1.20 33.01 -12.31
N HIS A 77 -0.25 33.09 -11.37
CA HIS A 77 0.52 34.30 -11.10
C HIS A 77 1.43 34.71 -12.27
N SER A 78 2.11 33.76 -12.92
CA SER A 78 2.91 34.02 -14.12
C SER A 78 2.02 34.51 -15.25
N LEU A 79 0.88 33.85 -15.51
CA LEU A 79 -0.04 34.25 -16.57
C LEU A 79 -0.56 35.68 -16.35
N HIS A 80 -0.89 36.03 -15.12
CA HIS A 80 -1.29 37.40 -14.78
C HIS A 80 -0.16 38.42 -15.04
N SER A 81 1.07 38.11 -14.60
CA SER A 81 2.25 38.95 -14.83
C SER A 81 2.62 39.06 -16.32
N ASP A 82 2.48 37.97 -17.08
CA ASP A 82 2.73 37.90 -18.51
C ASP A 82 1.69 38.74 -19.28
N ILE A 83 0.42 38.70 -18.88
CA ILE A 83 -0.64 39.54 -19.47
C ILE A 83 -0.40 41.03 -19.14
N GLU A 84 -0.05 41.36 -17.89
CA GLU A 84 0.22 42.74 -17.48
C GLU A 84 1.45 43.31 -18.18
N SER A 85 2.53 42.53 -18.29
CA SER A 85 3.73 42.94 -19.02
C SER A 85 3.48 43.06 -20.52
N PHE A 86 2.69 42.18 -21.13
CA PHE A 86 2.30 42.27 -22.54
C PHE A 86 1.43 43.50 -22.81
N ALA A 87 0.45 43.79 -21.93
CA ALA A 87 -0.41 44.97 -22.03
C ALA A 87 0.40 46.29 -21.87
N THR A 88 1.36 46.31 -20.96
CA THR A 88 2.15 47.51 -20.67
C THR A 88 3.26 47.74 -21.69
N GLN A 89 4.02 46.70 -22.09
CA GLN A 89 5.14 46.84 -23.03
C GLN A 89 4.73 46.84 -24.50
N LYS A 90 3.88 45.90 -24.93
CA LYS A 90 3.53 45.75 -26.35
C LYS A 90 2.38 46.65 -26.77
N LEU A 91 1.39 46.84 -25.91
CA LEU A 91 0.22 47.68 -26.18
C LEU A 91 0.35 49.12 -25.63
N LYS A 92 1.42 49.42 -24.87
CA LYS A 92 1.66 50.74 -24.23
C LYS A 92 0.46 51.23 -23.41
N MET A 93 -0.30 50.31 -22.81
CA MET A 93 -1.41 50.69 -21.93
C MET A 93 -0.82 51.29 -20.65
N LYS A 94 -1.06 52.59 -20.43
CA LYS A 94 -0.84 53.25 -19.13
C LYS A 94 -2.11 53.08 -18.31
N SER A 95 -1.96 52.72 -17.03
CA SER A 95 -3.04 52.85 -16.06
C SER A 95 -3.47 54.32 -16.02
N VAL A 96 -4.74 54.59 -16.32
CA VAL A 96 -5.30 55.93 -16.44
C VAL A 96 -5.36 56.55 -15.03
N PRO A 97 -4.77 57.73 -14.78
CA PRO A 97 -4.90 58.39 -13.50
C PRO A 97 -6.38 58.76 -13.24
N ALA A 98 -6.77 58.72 -11.96
CA ALA A 98 -8.15 58.84 -11.45
C ALA A 98 -8.93 60.11 -11.87
N GLU A 99 -8.32 61.03 -12.62
CA GLU A 99 -8.95 62.25 -13.15
C GLU A 99 -9.64 62.05 -14.52
N GLN A 100 -9.50 60.87 -15.15
CA GLN A 100 -10.09 60.52 -16.45
C GLN A 100 -10.97 59.27 -16.42
N GLU A 101 -11.50 58.90 -15.25
CA GLU A 101 -12.47 57.80 -15.12
C GLU A 101 -13.88 58.31 -15.44
N VAL A 102 -14.41 58.00 -16.62
CA VAL A 102 -15.83 58.18 -16.93
C VAL A 102 -16.52 56.83 -16.74
N VAL A 103 -17.15 56.65 -15.58
CA VAL A 103 -17.99 55.49 -15.29
C VAL A 103 -19.31 55.66 -16.04
N ILE A 104 -19.51 54.84 -17.07
CA ILE A 104 -20.83 54.69 -17.71
C ILE A 104 -21.62 53.72 -16.82
N ILE A 105 -22.61 54.27 -16.14
CA ILE A 105 -23.62 53.51 -15.39
C ILE A 105 -24.75 53.21 -16.37
N GLU A 106 -24.98 51.95 -16.69
CA GLU A 106 -26.23 51.47 -17.32
C GLU A 106 -27.24 51.05 -16.25
#